data_AF-A0A1Z9D468-F1
#
_entry.id   AF-A0A1Z9D468-F1
#
_cell.length_a   1.000
_cell.length_b   1.000
_cell.length_c   1.000
_cell.angle_alpha   90.00
_cell.angle_beta   90.00
_cell.angle_gamma   90.00
#
_symmetry.space_group_name_H-M   'P 1'
#
loop_
_entity.id
_entity.type
_entity.pdbx_description
1 polymer ?
#
loop_
_entity_poly.entity_id
_entity_poly.type
_entity_poly.pdbx_seq_one_letter_code
_entity_poly.pdbx_strand_id
1 'polypeptide(L)' 'MALEAYCDEWPLSDGYAARVELHQVYPLLVHAILFGGSYAAAATRAARQAVARARL' A
#
# COMPACT_ATOMS: atom_id res chain seq x y z
N MET A 1 -11.70 15.90 1.85
CA MET A 1 -10.24 15.71 1.60
C MET A 1 -10.01 15.22 0.16
N ALA A 2 -8.79 15.22 -0.41
CA ALA A 2 -8.56 14.82 -1.81
C ALA A 2 -9.10 13.41 -2.18
N LEU A 3 -9.00 12.45 -1.26
CA LEU A 3 -9.56 11.10 -1.45
C LEU A 3 -11.09 11.09 -1.45
N GLU A 4 -11.71 11.92 -0.62
CA GLU A 4 -13.17 12.06 -0.52
C GLU A 4 -13.76 12.58 -1.85
N ALA A 5 -13.19 13.68 -2.36
CA ALA A 5 -13.60 14.25 -3.64
C ALA A 5 -13.39 13.29 -4.82
N TYR A 6 -12.35 12.44 -4.77
CA TYR A 6 -12.16 11.38 -5.75
C TYR A 6 -13.24 10.31 -5.64
N CYS A 7 -13.55 9.84 -4.43
CA CYS A 7 -14.56 8.81 -4.20
C CYS A 7 -15.99 9.26 -4.53
N ASP A 8 -16.29 10.57 -4.43
CA ASP A 8 -17.58 11.13 -4.81
C ASP A 8 -17.85 10.98 -6.32
N GLU A 9 -16.83 11.17 -7.15
CA GLU A 9 -16.93 11.05 -8.62
C GLU A 9 -16.63 9.61 -9.10
N TRP A 10 -15.68 8.94 -8.47
CA TRP A 10 -15.23 7.60 -8.85
C TRP A 10 -15.02 6.69 -7.63
N PRO A 11 -16.08 6.03 -7.15
CA PRO A 11 -16.02 5.20 -5.96
C PRO A 11 -14.96 4.10 -6.06
N LEU A 12 -14.12 3.99 -5.04
CA LEU A 12 -13.18 2.89 -4.91
C LEU A 12 -13.94 1.60 -4.58
N SER A 13 -13.51 0.48 -5.16
CA SER A 13 -14.13 -0.81 -4.91
C SER A 13 -14.01 -1.25 -3.45
N ASP A 14 -14.98 -2.04 -3.01
CA ASP A 14 -15.02 -2.57 -1.65
C ASP A 14 -13.68 -3.18 -1.22
N GLY A 15 -13.32 -2.94 0.05
CA GLY A 15 -12.07 -3.42 0.62
C GLY A 15 -10.81 -2.71 0.12
N TYR A 16 -10.90 -1.58 -0.60
CA TYR A 16 -9.71 -0.85 -1.08
C TYR A 16 -8.72 -0.54 0.04
N ALA A 17 -9.21 -0.18 1.23
CA ALA A 17 -8.38 0.14 2.39
C ALA A 17 -7.48 -1.05 2.80
N ALA A 18 -7.97 -2.28 2.67
CA ALA A 18 -7.19 -3.48 2.95
C ALA A 18 -6.09 -3.74 1.90
N ARG A 19 -6.27 -3.24 0.67
CA ARG A 19 -5.33 -3.38 -0.45
C ARG A 19 -4.27 -2.26 -0.52
N VAL A 20 -4.35 -1.23 0.32
CA VAL A 20 -3.37 -0.12 0.32
C VAL A 20 -1.94 -0.65 0.50
N GLU A 21 -1.72 -1.48 1.52
CA GLU A 21 -0.38 -2.03 1.79
C GLU A 21 0.13 -2.91 0.65
N LEU A 22 -0.76 -3.66 -0.01
CA LEU A 22 -0.42 -4.45 -1.19
C LEU A 22 0.12 -3.54 -2.31
N HIS A 23 -0.55 -2.43 -2.57
CA HIS A 23 -0.12 -1.46 -3.58
C HIS A 23 1.14 -0.68 -3.17
N GLN A 24 1.44 -0.56 -1.87
CA GLN A 24 2.66 0.10 -1.37
C GLN A 24 3.93 -0.76 -1.50
N VAL A 25 3.83 -2.09 -1.64
CA VAL A 25 5.02 -2.96 -1.73
C VAL A 25 5.94 -2.55 -2.89
N TYR A 26 5.37 -2.32 -4.08
CA TYR A 26 6.15 -1.94 -5.27
C TYR A 26 6.94 -0.64 -5.10
N PRO A 27 6.32 0.53 -4.79
CA PRO A 27 7.08 1.78 -4.65
C PRO A 27 8.07 1.73 -3.49
N LEU A 28 7.77 1.01 -2.39
CA LEU A 28 8.71 0.87 -1.28
C LEU A 28 9.94 0.04 -1.65
N LEU A 29 9.80 -1.00 -2.48
CA LEU A 29 10.95 -1.73 -3.02
C LEU A 29 11.78 -0.86 -3.96
N VAL A 30 11.13 -0.07 -4.82
CA VAL A 30 11.83 0.92 -5.66
C VAL A 30 12.63 1.90 -4.79
N HIS A 31 12.03 2.43 -3.72
CA HIS A 31 12.73 3.31 -2.78
C HIS A 31 13.85 2.61 -2.01
N ALA A 32 13.70 1.33 -1.69
CA ALA A 32 14.79 0.56 -1.07
C ALA A 32 16.00 0.45 -2.00
N ILE A 33 15.78 0.26 -3.31
CA ILE A 33 16.84 0.22 -4.32
C ILE A 33 17.48 1.60 -4.49
N LEU A 34 16.68 2.66 -4.54
CA LEU A 34 17.18 4.02 -4.84
C LEU A 34 17.77 4.76 -3.63
N PHE A 35 17.24 4.50 -2.43
CA PHE A 35 17.49 5.32 -1.24
C PHE A 35 17.89 4.50 0.01
N GLY A 36 17.81 3.18 -0.03
CA GLY A 36 18.38 2.30 0.99
C GLY A 36 17.48 1.99 2.20
N GLY A 37 18.13 1.73 3.34
CA GLY A 37 17.69 0.76 4.36
C GLY A 37 16.35 1.02 5.07
N SER A 38 15.93 2.26 5.30
CA SER A 38 14.64 2.54 5.96
C SER A 38 13.45 2.06 5.11
N TYR A 39 13.59 2.13 3.78
CA TYR A 39 12.56 1.68 2.85
C TYR A 39 12.51 0.16 2.72
N ALA A 40 13.63 -0.55 2.88
CA ALA A 40 13.62 -2.02 2.94
C ALA A 40 12.80 -2.55 4.13
N ALA A 41 12.95 -1.91 5.30
CA ALA A 41 12.14 -2.23 6.47
C ALA A 41 10.65 -1.87 6.27
N ALA A 42 10.36 -0.75 5.61
CA ALA A 42 8.98 -0.38 5.25
C ALA A 42 8.35 -1.37 4.26
N ALA A 43 9.06 -1.76 3.19
CA ALA A 43 8.60 -2.74 2.22
C ALA A 43 8.28 -4.09 2.88
N THR A 44 9.15 -4.54 3.80
CA THR A 44 8.94 -5.78 4.54
C THR A 44 7.68 -5.73 5.41
N ARG A 45 7.43 -4.60 6.08
CA ARG A 45 6.21 -4.43 6.89
C ARG A 45 4.96 -4.41 6.01
N ALA A 46 4.96 -3.65 4.91
CA ALA A 46 3.85 -3.58 3.98
C ALA A 46 3.50 -4.97 3.39
N ALA A 47 4.52 -5.72 2.95
CA ALA A 47 4.33 -7.07 2.42
C ALA A 47 3.72 -8.03 3.46
N ARG A 48 4.18 -7.99 4.71
CA ARG A 48 3.60 -8.81 5.80
C ARG A 48 2.15 -8.46 6.07
N GLN A 49 1.80 -7.18 6.11
CA GLN A 49 0.42 -6.74 6.32
C GLN A 49 -0.49 -7.10 5.15
N ALA A 50 0.00 -6.96 3.92
CA ALA A 50 -0.74 -7.35 2.72
C ALA A 50 -1.09 -8.84 2.73
N VAL A 51 -0.12 -9.71 3.05
CA VAL A 51 -0.36 -11.16 3.15
C VAL A 51 -1.31 -11.49 4.31
N ALA A 52 -1.17 -10.84 5.47
CA ALA A 52 -2.06 -11.08 6.60
C ALA A 52 -3.52 -10.70 6.27
N ARG A 53 -3.73 -9.60 5.55
CA ARG A 53 -5.08 -9.13 5.16
C ARG A 53 -5.68 -9.90 3.98
N ALA A 54 -4.88 -10.52 3.13
CA ALA A 54 -5.35 -11.37 2.04
C ALA A 54 -5.78 -12.78 2.51
N ARG A 55 -5.48 -13.14 3.76
CA ARG A 55 -5.81 -14.44 4.37
C ARG A 55 -7.08 -14.39 5.23
N LEU A 56 -7.77 -13.24 5.28
CA LEU A 56 -9.06 -13.03 5.93
C LEU A 56 -10.14 -12.88 4.85
#